data_AF-A0A4R8A1W4-F1
#
_entry.id   AF-A0A4R8A1W4-F1
#
_cell.length_a   1.000
_cell.length_b   1.000
_cell.length_c   1.000
_cell.angle_alpha   90.00
_cell.angle_beta   90.00
_cell.angle_gamma   90.00
#
_symmetry.space_group_name_H-M   'P 1'
#
loop_
_entity.id
_entity.type
_entity.pdbx_description
1 polymer ?
#
loop_
_entity_poly.entity_id
_entity_poly.type
_entity_poly.pdbx_seq_one_letter_code
_entity_poly.pdbx_strand_id
1 'polypeptide(L)'
;MDNDVSQNDDPQHETYNPWTVVHLVFEHLADAGLHPVLGATGHPGEPAAELLRCLGIRPDPQGDHRIAQQKESQLAELREAFFGEP
;
A
#
# COMPACT_ATOMS: atom_id res chain seq x y z
N MET A 1 -42.01 -5.21 -0.08
CA MET A 1 -41.12 -6.11 0.68
C MET A 1 -39.71 -5.94 0.11
N ASP A 2 -39.16 -4.76 0.40
CA ASP A 2 -37.82 -4.53 0.94
C ASP A 2 -36.67 -5.32 0.33
N ASN A 3 -36.09 -4.75 -0.73
CA ASN A 3 -34.77 -5.12 -1.22
C ASN A 3 -33.73 -4.36 -0.39
N ASP A 4 -33.31 -4.95 0.72
CA ASP A 4 -32.28 -4.44 1.63
C ASP A 4 -30.90 -4.53 0.96
N VAL A 5 -30.56 -3.48 0.21
CA VAL A 5 -29.18 -3.20 -0.20
C VAL A 5 -28.47 -2.61 1.01
N SER A 6 -28.07 -3.46 1.95
CA SER A 6 -27.15 -3.08 3.02
C SER A 6 -25.74 -2.95 2.42
N GLN A 7 -25.51 -1.83 1.74
CA GLN A 7 -24.17 -1.29 1.59
C GLN A 7 -23.64 -1.00 3.00
N ASN A 8 -22.68 -1.80 3.44
CA ASN A 8 -21.84 -1.51 4.61
C ASN A 8 -20.91 -0.32 4.29
N ASP A 9 -21.49 0.86 4.07
CA ASP A 9 -20.78 2.15 4.07
C ASP A 9 -20.73 2.66 5.51
N ASP A 10 -19.96 1.99 6.37
CA ASP A 10 -19.57 2.56 7.67
C ASP A 10 -18.34 3.45 7.44
N PRO A 11 -18.46 4.80 7.47
CA PRO A 11 -17.35 5.71 7.23
C PRO A 11 -16.26 5.62 8.32
N GLN A 12 -16.41 4.77 9.32
CA GLN A 12 -15.50 4.67 10.46
C GLN A 12 -14.34 3.67 10.28
N HIS A 13 -14.28 2.95 9.16
CA HIS A 13 -13.27 1.91 8.93
C HIS A 13 -12.53 2.07 7.60
N GLU A 14 -12.16 3.32 7.27
CA GLU A 14 -11.33 3.57 6.10
C GLU A 14 -9.95 2.94 6.29
N THR A 15 -9.52 2.18 5.28
CA THR A 15 -8.31 1.37 5.33
C THR A 15 -7.41 1.74 4.16
N TYR A 16 -6.13 1.97 4.43
CA TYR A 16 -5.18 2.38 3.40
C TYR A 16 -4.03 1.38 3.25
N ASN A 17 -3.50 1.32 2.02
CA ASN A 17 -2.27 0.63 1.72
C ASN A 17 -1.07 1.39 2.34
N PRO A 18 -0.23 0.73 3.16
CA PRO A 18 0.92 1.36 3.80
C PRO A 18 1.90 2.02 2.83
N TRP A 19 2.19 1.40 1.68
CA TRP A 19 3.13 1.94 0.68
C TRP A 19 2.60 3.20 0.00
N THR A 20 1.31 3.25 -0.31
CA THR A 20 0.67 4.46 -0.87
C THR A 20 0.82 5.65 0.09
N VAL A 21 0.67 5.41 1.38
CA VAL A 21 0.77 6.44 2.42
C VAL A 21 2.21 6.93 2.57
N VAL A 22 3.20 6.01 2.54
CA VAL A 22 4.62 6.40 2.50
C VAL A 22 4.93 7.25 1.28
N HIS A 23 4.48 6.82 0.10
CA HIS A 23 4.76 7.56 -1.13
C HIS A 23 4.19 8.98 -1.06
N LEU A 24 2.93 9.14 -0.62
CA LEU A 24 2.33 10.46 -0.46
C LEU A 24 3.10 11.35 0.52
N VAL A 25 3.51 10.79 1.67
CA VAL A 25 4.30 11.53 2.66
C VAL A 25 5.68 11.88 2.10
N PHE A 26 6.32 10.98 1.35
CA PHE A 26 7.63 11.22 0.74
C PHE A 26 7.58 12.31 -0.32
N GLU A 27 6.58 12.30 -1.19
CA GLU A 27 6.35 13.36 -2.18
C GLU A 27 6.15 14.72 -1.47
N HIS A 28 5.31 14.76 -0.44
CA HIS A 28 5.07 15.99 0.31
C HIS A 28 6.33 16.54 1.00
N LEU A 29 7.15 15.65 1.56
CA LEU A 29 8.43 16.03 2.16
C LEU A 29 9.44 16.51 1.10
N ALA A 30 9.47 15.85 -0.07
CA ALA A 30 10.31 16.26 -1.20
C ALA A 30 9.93 17.64 -1.72
N ASP A 31 8.63 17.94 -1.84
CA ASP A 31 8.11 19.26 -2.21
C ASP A 31 8.49 20.34 -1.17
N ALA A 32 8.63 19.96 0.10
CA ALA A 32 9.14 20.82 1.16
C ALA A 32 10.68 20.94 1.20
N GLY A 33 11.39 20.31 0.26
CA GLY A 33 12.86 20.31 0.16
C GLY A 33 13.55 19.32 1.10
N LEU A 34 12.80 18.40 1.70
CA LEU A 34 13.31 17.32 2.55
C LEU A 34 13.45 16.05 1.73
N HIS A 35 14.56 15.32 1.89
CA HIS A 35 14.81 14.07 1.15
C HIS A 35 14.75 12.88 2.11
N PRO A 36 13.54 12.42 2.49
CA PRO A 36 13.41 11.28 3.38
C PRO A 36 13.97 10.01 2.71
N VAL A 37 14.66 9.21 3.51
CA VAL A 37 15.17 7.89 3.10
C VAL A 37 14.54 6.83 3.97
N LEU A 38 14.19 5.70 3.37
CA LEU A 38 13.81 4.52 4.14
C LEU A 38 15.04 4.05 4.90
N GLY A 39 14.89 3.77 6.20
CA GLY A 39 15.98 3.33 7.07
C GLY A 39 16.65 2.02 6.62
N ALA A 40 17.64 1.55 7.38
CA ALA A 40 18.57 0.48 6.98
C ALA A 40 17.95 -0.84 6.47
N THR A 41 16.69 -1.14 6.79
CA THR A 41 15.98 -2.34 6.33
C THR A 41 15.18 -2.13 5.03
N GLY A 42 15.02 -0.88 4.57
CA GLY A 42 14.28 -0.53 3.36
C GLY A 42 12.78 -0.84 3.43
N HIS A 43 12.27 -1.35 4.56
CA HIS A 43 10.89 -1.78 4.69
C HIS A 43 9.99 -0.64 5.18
N PRO A 44 9.06 -0.17 4.34
CA PRO A 44 8.21 0.98 4.60
C PRO A 44 6.97 0.66 5.42
N GLY A 45 6.59 -0.62 5.51
CA GLY A 45 5.28 -1.04 5.99
C GLY A 45 5.05 -0.71 7.46
N GLU A 46 6.06 -0.92 8.30
CA GLU A 46 5.97 -0.71 9.75
C GLU A 46 5.82 0.77 10.15
N PRO A 47 6.69 1.70 9.70
CA PRO A 47 6.53 3.13 10.02
C PRO A 47 5.26 3.74 9.41
N ALA A 48 4.81 3.25 8.25
CA ALA A 48 3.57 3.71 7.63
C ALA A 48 2.32 3.22 8.37
N ALA A 49 2.33 1.96 8.79
CA ALA A 49 1.25 1.40 9.59
C ALA A 49 1.13 2.14 10.94
N GLU A 50 2.24 2.53 11.56
CA GLU A 50 2.24 3.34 12.77
C GLU A 50 1.66 4.74 12.53
N LEU A 51 2.05 5.42 11.45
CA LEU A 51 1.46 6.71 11.08
C LEU A 51 -0.07 6.60 10.92
N LEU A 52 -0.54 5.57 10.21
CA LEU A 52 -1.97 5.34 10.00
C LEU A 52 -2.71 5.10 11.32
N ARG A 53 -2.15 4.29 12.22
CA ARG A 53 -2.72 4.07 13.56
C ARG A 53 -2.81 5.37 14.36
N CYS A 54 -1.79 6.22 14.30
CA CYS A 54 -1.81 7.55 14.94
C CYS A 54 -2.91 8.46 14.40
N LEU A 55 -3.30 8.29 13.13
CA LEU A 55 -4.39 9.02 12.48
C LEU A 55 -5.77 8.36 12.70
N GLY A 56 -5.85 7.28 13.48
CA GLY A 56 -7.09 6.55 13.75
C GLY A 56 -7.50 5.58 12.64
N ILE A 57 -6.63 5.34 11.66
CA ILE A 57 -6.88 4.47 10.51
C ILE A 57 -6.27 3.10 10.81
N ARG A 58 -7.03 2.02 10.56
CA ARG A 58 -6.52 0.65 10.66
C ARG A 58 -5.85 0.25 9.33
N PRO A 59 -4.53 -0.02 9.30
CA PRO A 59 -3.87 -0.53 8.11
C PRO A 59 -4.25 -2.00 7.84
N ASP A 60 -4.55 -2.34 6.58
CA ASP A 60 -4.75 -3.74 6.14
C ASP A 60 -3.54 -4.25 5.35
N PRO A 61 -2.79 -5.23 5.90
CA PRO A 61 -1.67 -5.84 5.20
C PRO A 61 -2.08 -6.75 4.03
N GLN A 62 -3.35 -7.13 3.87
CA GLN A 62 -3.79 -7.96 2.74
C GLN A 62 -3.72 -7.25 1.39
N GLY A 63 -3.83 -5.91 1.36
CA GLY A 63 -3.62 -5.12 0.15
C GLY A 63 -2.20 -5.26 -0.39
N ASP A 64 -1.20 -5.27 0.50
CA ASP A 64 0.21 -5.42 0.13
C ASP A 64 0.49 -6.81 -0.46
N HIS A 65 -0.12 -7.87 0.07
CA HIS A 65 0.06 -9.22 -0.46
C HIS A 65 -0.52 -9.40 -1.87
N ARG A 66 -1.71 -8.87 -2.15
CA ARG A 66 -2.32 -8.95 -3.49
C ARG A 66 -1.51 -8.17 -4.53
N ILE A 67 -1.05 -6.96 -4.17
CA ILE A 67 -0.22 -6.14 -5.05
C ILE A 67 1.17 -6.76 -5.25
N ALA A 68 1.77 -7.36 -4.21
CA ALA A 68 3.04 -8.07 -4.32
C ALA A 68 2.93 -9.28 -5.26
N GLN A 69 1.88 -10.09 -5.11
CA GLN A 69 1.61 -11.23 -6.01
C GLN A 69 1.40 -10.76 -7.46
N GLN A 70 0.63 -9.70 -7.67
CA GLN A 70 0.43 -9.16 -9.01
C GLN A 70 1.74 -8.66 -9.64
N LYS A 71 2.61 -8.01 -8.85
CA LYS A 71 3.95 -7.60 -9.30
C LYS A 71 4.83 -8.80 -9.63
N GLU A 72 4.82 -9.83 -8.79
CA GLU A 72 5.57 -11.07 -9.04
C GLU A 72 5.11 -11.76 -10.32
N SER A 73 3.79 -11.85 -10.56
CA SER A 73 3.23 -12.40 -11.80
C SER A 73 3.63 -11.57 -13.02
N GLN A 74 3.54 -10.24 -12.96
CA GLN A 74 3.99 -9.37 -14.06
C GLN A 74 5.50 -9.48 -14.31
N LEU A 75 6.31 -9.62 -13.26
CA LEU A 75 7.75 -9.83 -13.40
C LEU A 75 8.09 -11.21 -13.97
N ALA A 76 7.28 -12.22 -13.72
CA ALA A 76 7.41 -13.55 -14.32
C ALA A 76 7.07 -13.50 -15.82
N GLU A 77 5.95 -12.86 -16.19
CA GLU A 77 5.56 -12.66 -17.59
C GLU A 77 6.64 -11.89 -18.39
N LEU A 78 7.22 -10.83 -17.79
CA LEU A 78 8.32 -10.09 -18.42
C LEU A 78 9.60 -10.93 -18.56
N ARG A 79 9.90 -11.79 -17.58
CA ARG A 79 11.06 -12.69 -17.65
C ARG A 79 10.89 -13.74 -18.74
N GLU A 80 9.71 -14.35 -18.83
CA GLU A 80 9.39 -15.30 -19.90
C GLU A 80 9.45 -14.63 -21.29
N ALA A 81 8.85 -13.45 -21.43
CA ALA A 81 8.77 -12.75 -22.71
C ALA A 81 10.12 -12.26 -23.24
N PHE A 82 11.03 -11.82 -22.37
CA PHE A 82 12.31 -11.23 -22.79
C PHE A 82 13.51 -12.15 -22.64
N PHE A 83 13.50 -13.08 -21.69
CA PHE A 83 14.64 -13.94 -21.37
C PHE A 83 14.34 -15.43 -21.58
N GLY A 84 13.08 -15.82 -21.79
CA GLY A 84 12.69 -17.23 -21.97
C GLY A 84 12.91 -18.08 -20.71
N GLU A 85 13.09 -17.44 -19.55
CA GLU A 85 13.22 -18.09 -18.25
C GLU A 85 11.86 -18.09 -17.53
N PRO A 86 11.41 -19.23 -16.99
CA PRO A 86 10.21 -19.31 -16.16
C PRO A 86 10.38 -18.65 -14.78
#